data_AF-A0A5K1HWF9-F1
#
_entry.id   AF-A0A5K1HWF9-F1
#
_cell.length_a   1.000
_cell.length_b   1.000
_cell.length_c   1.000
_cell.angle_alpha   90.00
_cell.angle_beta   90.00
_cell.angle_gamma   90.00
#
_symmetry.space_group_name_H-M   'P 1'
#
loop_
_entity.id
_entity.type
_entity.pdbx_description
1 polymer ?
#
loop_
_entity_poly.entity_id
_entity_poly.type
_entity_poly.pdbx_seq_one_letter_code
_entity_poly.pdbx_strand_id
1 'polypeptide(L)'
;MLPLNDFCGETEKDGASIISIVGKGGIGKTTLANMVFNEIEQQFGERRWWVCVLERPNHKDLVRQILREVCKSSGEITDCSLTDLCKQLLNELSK
;
A
#
# COMPACT_ATOMS: atom_id res chain seq x y z
N MET A 1 -21.30 -8.93 -8.15
CA MET A 1 -21.52 -9.98 -7.13
C MET A 1 -20.41 -11.00 -7.35
N LEU A 2 -19.33 -10.94 -6.57
CA LEU A 2 -18.27 -11.95 -6.66
C LEU A 2 -18.82 -13.28 -6.09
N PRO A 3 -18.57 -14.43 -6.74
CA PRO A 3 -19.05 -15.71 -6.25
C PRO A 3 -18.51 -15.97 -4.83
N LEU A 4 -19.39 -16.48 -3.97
CA LEU A 4 -19.29 -16.51 -2.50
C LEU A 4 -18.11 -17.35 -1.94
N ASN A 5 -17.25 -17.93 -2.79
CA ASN A 5 -16.27 -18.94 -2.41
C ASN A 5 -14.81 -18.57 -2.68
N ASP A 6 -14.54 -17.41 -3.30
CA ASP A 6 -13.17 -16.97 -3.54
C ASP A 6 -12.73 -16.01 -2.43
N PHE A 7 -11.86 -16.49 -1.54
CA PHE A 7 -11.22 -15.67 -0.50
C PHE A 7 -10.23 -14.64 -1.07
N CYS A 8 -9.86 -14.81 -2.34
CA CYS A 8 -8.88 -14.02 -3.06
C CYS A 8 -9.44 -13.62 -4.43
N GLY A 9 -9.39 -12.33 -4.77
CA GLY A 9 -9.75 -11.82 -6.09
C GLY A 9 -8.56 -11.11 -6.73
N GLU A 10 -8.26 -11.45 -7.98
CA GLU A 10 -7.27 -10.74 -8.80
C GLU A 10 -8.00 -9.81 -9.77
N THR A 11 -7.51 -8.57 -9.87
CA THR A 11 -8.05 -7.58 -10.82
C THR A 11 -6.91 -6.76 -11.40
N GLU A 12 -7.01 -6.40 -12.67
CA GLU A 12 -6.09 -5.47 -13.32
C GLU A 12 -6.73 -4.09 -13.41
N LYS A 13 -6.00 -3.05 -13.02
CA LYS A 13 -6.43 -1.66 -13.15
C LYS A 13 -5.25 -0.76 -13.45
N ASP A 14 -5.34 0.03 -14.52
CA ASP A 14 -4.31 1.00 -14.93
C ASP A 14 -2.89 0.41 -15.01
N GLY A 15 -2.76 -0.84 -15.48
CA GLY A 15 -1.48 -1.54 -15.60
C GLY A 15 -0.93 -2.13 -14.28
N ALA A 16 -1.69 -2.06 -13.20
CA ALA A 16 -1.36 -2.71 -11.92
C ALA A 16 -2.19 -3.98 -11.70
N SER A 17 -1.54 -5.03 -11.20
CA SER A 17 -2.22 -6.22 -10.67
C SER A 17 -2.58 -5.99 -9.21
N ILE A 18 -3.85 -6.22 -8.86
CA ILE A 18 -4.42 -6.01 -7.54
C ILE A 18 -4.93 -7.34 -7.01
N ILE A 19 -4.38 -7.76 -5.87
CA ILE A 19 -4.80 -8.96 -5.13
C ILE A 19 -5.58 -8.51 -3.90
N SER A 20 -6.84 -8.92 -3.80
CA SER A 20 -7.70 -8.62 -2.65
C SER A 20 -7.89 -9.85 -1.76
N ILE A 21 -7.53 -9.75 -0.48
CA ILE A 21 -7.76 -10.81 0.52
C ILE A 21 -9.00 -10.46 1.36
N VAL A 22 -10.07 -11.24 1.23
CA VAL A 22 -11.37 -10.96 1.87
C VAL A 22 -11.79 -12.10 2.79
N GLY A 23 -12.48 -11.78 3.89
CA GLY A 23 -12.93 -12.79 4.84
C GLY A 23 -13.30 -12.21 6.20
N LYS A 24 -13.87 -13.05 7.08
CA LYS A 24 -14.31 -12.67 8.43
C LYS A 24 -13.18 -12.07 9.29
N GLY A 25 -13.55 -11.30 10.30
CA GLY A 25 -12.61 -10.78 11.31
C GLY A 25 -11.86 -11.91 12.02
N GLY A 26 -10.59 -11.69 12.37
CA GLY A 26 -9.77 -12.65 13.13
C GLY A 26 -9.26 -13.88 12.35
N ILE A 27 -9.60 -14.04 11.07
CA ILE A 27 -9.18 -15.22 10.27
C ILE A 27 -7.69 -15.19 9.84
N GLY A 28 -6.95 -14.11 10.13
CA GLY A 28 -5.51 -14.01 9.81
C GLY A 28 -5.15 -13.38 8.46
N LYS A 29 -6.05 -12.62 7.82
CA LYS A 29 -5.79 -11.97 6.50
C LYS A 29 -4.52 -11.11 6.49
N THR A 30 -4.40 -10.23 7.48
CA THR A 30 -3.24 -9.35 7.64
C THR A 30 -1.98 -10.17 7.92
N THR A 31 -2.10 -11.26 8.68
CA THR A 31 -0.98 -12.18 8.95
C THR A 31 -0.51 -12.84 7.66
N LEU A 32 -1.42 -13.34 6.82
CA LEU A 32 -1.08 -13.93 5.53
C LEU A 32 -0.37 -12.93 4.61
N ALA A 33 -0.94 -11.73 4.44
CA ALA A 33 -0.33 -10.69 3.63
C ALA A 33 1.07 -10.30 4.13
N ASN A 34 1.26 -10.24 5.47
CA ASN A 34 2.55 -9.92 6.06
C ASN A 34 3.60 -11.02 5.86
N MET A 35 3.19 -12.30 5.93
CA MET A 35 4.08 -13.42 5.62
C MET A 35 4.59 -13.35 4.17
N VAL A 36 3.67 -13.18 3.22
CA VAL A 36 4.03 -13.02 1.80
C VAL A 36 4.91 -11.78 1.60
N PHE A 37 4.55 -10.65 2.21
CA PHE A 37 5.33 -9.42 2.13
C PHE A 37 6.79 -9.66 2.53
N ASN A 38 7.05 -10.41 3.61
CA ASN A 38 8.41 -10.74 4.05
C ASN A 38 9.12 -11.74 3.11
N GLU A 39 8.42 -12.76 2.62
CA GLU A 39 9.01 -13.78 1.75
C GLU A 39 9.47 -13.22 0.39
N ILE A 40 8.77 -12.22 -0.15
CA ILE A 40 9.12 -11.61 -1.44
C ILE A 40 10.29 -10.59 -1.33
N GLU A 41 10.97 -10.52 -0.18
CA GLU A 41 12.11 -9.64 0.04
C GLU A 41 13.22 -9.80 -0.96
N GLN A 42 13.58 -11.03 -1.26
CA GLN A 42 14.67 -11.30 -2.20
C GLN A 42 14.31 -10.89 -3.63
N GLN A 43 13.03 -10.82 -3.96
CA GLN A 43 12.55 -10.50 -5.32
C GLN A 43 12.44 -9.00 -5.56
N PHE A 44 11.91 -8.24 -4.59
CA PHE A 44 11.62 -6.82 -4.76
C PHE A 44 12.55 -5.90 -3.94
N GLY A 45 13.35 -6.46 -3.03
CA GLY A 45 14.30 -5.70 -2.21
C GLY A 45 13.62 -4.59 -1.42
N GLU A 46 14.14 -3.37 -1.57
CA GLU A 46 13.63 -2.16 -0.91
C GLU A 46 12.37 -1.58 -1.56
N ARG A 47 11.99 -2.02 -2.77
CA ARG A 47 10.81 -1.55 -3.50
C ARG A 47 9.54 -2.28 -3.05
N ARG A 48 9.31 -2.30 -1.75
CA ARG A 48 8.11 -2.84 -1.10
C ARG A 48 7.78 -1.97 0.09
N TRP A 49 6.50 -1.67 0.25
CA TRP A 49 6.02 -0.78 1.29
C TRP A 49 4.77 -1.35 1.93
N TRP A 50 4.66 -1.17 3.25
CA TRP A 50 3.52 -1.64 4.03
C TRP A 50 2.87 -0.44 4.71
N VAL A 51 1.60 -0.18 4.38
CA VAL A 51 0.88 1.00 4.90
C VAL A 51 -0.43 0.56 5.53
N CYS A 52 -0.65 0.97 6.76
CA CYS A 52 -1.94 0.79 7.45
C CYS A 52 -2.86 1.98 7.15
N VAL A 53 -4.04 1.70 6.59
CA VAL A 53 -5.05 2.73 6.26
C VAL A 53 -6.20 2.64 7.27
N LEU A 54 -6.62 3.79 7.81
CA LEU A 54 -7.80 3.88 8.68
C LEU A 54 -9.09 3.76 7.87
N GLU A 55 -10.19 3.36 8.52
CA GLU A 55 -11.52 3.25 7.87
C GLU A 55 -11.97 4.58 7.25
N ARG A 56 -11.61 5.71 7.88
CA ARG A 56 -11.86 7.05 7.37
C ARG A 56 -10.53 7.80 7.26
N PRO A 57 -9.81 7.65 6.14
CA PRO A 57 -8.51 8.26 5.98
C PRO A 57 -8.65 9.76 5.68
N ASN A 58 -7.84 10.58 6.35
CA ASN A 58 -7.51 11.90 5.82
C ASN A 58 -6.53 11.70 4.66
N HIS A 59 -6.91 12.09 3.45
CA HIS A 59 -6.10 11.84 2.26
C HIS A 59 -4.71 12.45 2.35
N LYS A 60 -4.60 13.65 2.96
CA LYS A 60 -3.31 14.33 3.14
C LYS A 60 -2.40 13.52 4.06
N ASP A 61 -2.94 13.05 5.18
CA ASP A 61 -2.18 12.25 6.14
C ASP A 61 -1.80 10.88 5.59
N LEU A 62 -2.69 10.24 4.83
CA LEU A 62 -2.40 8.98 4.15
C LEU A 62 -1.25 9.12 3.16
N VAL A 63 -1.28 10.12 2.28
CA VAL A 63 -0.19 10.33 1.32
C VAL A 63 1.13 10.64 2.03
N ARG A 64 1.11 11.41 3.14
CA ARG A 64 2.31 11.62 3.97
C ARG A 64 2.82 10.32 4.58
N GLN A 65 1.94 9.46 5.07
CA GLN A 65 2.32 8.17 5.63
C GLN A 65 2.97 7.28 4.56
N ILE A 66 2.38 7.20 3.37
CA ILE A 66 2.96 6.45 2.25
C ILE A 66 4.34 7.03 1.89
N LEU A 67 4.48 8.36 1.79
CA LEU A 67 5.77 9.01 1.51
C LEU A 67 6.85 8.66 2.54
N ARG A 68 6.50 8.59 3.82
CA ARG A 68 7.46 8.20 4.87
C ARG A 68 7.96 6.77 4.67
N GLU A 69 7.06 5.85 4.36
CA GLU A 69 7.41 4.47 4.05
C GLU A 69 8.25 4.36 2.78
N VAL A 70 7.91 5.14 1.74
CA VAL A 70 8.61 5.13 0.45
C VAL A 70 10.02 5.70 0.55
N CYS A 71 10.17 6.87 1.18
CA CYS A 71 11.43 7.60 1.20
C CYS A 71 12.46 7.03 2.18
N LYS A 72 12.04 6.23 3.18
CA LYS A 72 12.87 5.66 4.29
C LYS A 72 13.84 6.63 5.00
N SER A 73 13.75 7.92 4.71
CA SER A 73 14.67 8.97 5.11
C SER A 73 13.90 10.05 5.84
N SER A 74 14.51 10.57 6.91
CA SER A 74 13.94 11.57 7.82
C SER A 74 13.87 12.98 7.19
N GLY A 75 13.68 13.08 5.87
CA GLY A 75 13.46 14.34 5.21
C GLY A 75 12.17 14.96 5.73
N GLU A 76 12.23 16.24 6.10
CA GLU A 76 11.07 17.00 6.53
C GLU A 76 10.06 17.02 5.37
N ILE A 77 8.96 16.25 5.49
CA ILE A 77 7.85 16.35 4.54
C ILE A 77 7.24 17.72 4.80
N THR A 78 7.59 18.69 3.96
CA THR A 78 7.08 20.05 4.01
C THR A 78 5.56 20.03 3.93
N ASP A 79 4.90 20.89 4.71
CA ASP A 79 3.44 20.97 4.72
C ASP A 79 2.93 21.62 3.41
N CYS A 80 2.85 20.83 2.35
CA CYS A 80 2.43 21.28 1.02
C CYS A 80 0.96 20.92 0.75
N SER A 81 0.44 21.33 -0.42
CA SER A 81 -0.90 20.90 -0.85
C SER A 81 -0.94 19.38 -1.09
N LEU A 82 -2.12 18.77 -1.06
CA LEU A 82 -2.29 17.35 -1.38
C LEU A 82 -1.73 17.02 -2.78
N THR A 83 -1.93 17.92 -3.74
CA THR A 83 -1.43 17.78 -5.11
C THR A 83 0.09 17.69 -5.14
N ASP A 84 0.78 18.50 -4.33
CA ASP A 84 2.24 18.49 -4.28
C ASP A 84 2.77 17.20 -3.63
N LEU A 85 2.11 16.74 -2.57
CA LEU A 85 2.43 15.46 -1.94
C LEU A 85 2.24 14.29 -2.91
N CYS A 86 1.16 14.28 -3.69
CA CYS A 86 0.94 13.26 -4.71
C CYS A 86 2.01 13.30 -5.81
N LYS A 87 2.43 14.48 -6.27
CA LYS A 87 3.51 14.63 -7.24
C LYS A 87 4.84 14.12 -6.69
N GLN A 88 5.16 14.45 -5.44
CA GLN A 88 6.36 13.93 -4.77
C GLN A 88 6.32 12.40 -4.72
N LEU A 89 5.19 11.81 -4.31
CA LEU A 89 5.04 10.37 -4.23
C LEU A 89 5.24 9.69 -5.60
N LEU A 90 4.65 10.25 -6.66
CA LEU A 90 4.84 9.74 -8.03
C LEU A 90 6.29 9.79 -8.48
N ASN A 91 7.02 10.86 -8.13
CA ASN A 91 8.43 10.99 -8.46
C ASN A 91 9.28 9.94 -7.73
N GLU A 92 8.99 9.67 -6.45
CA GLU A 92 9.72 8.67 -5.67
C GLU A 92 9.44 7.23 -6.15
N LEU A 93 8.20 6.93 -6.52
CA LEU A 93 7.83 5.60 -7.06
C LEU A 93 8.38 5.35 -8.47
N SER A 94 8.74 6.41 -9.20
CA SER A 94 9.28 6.33 -10.56
C SER A 94 10.81 6.17 -10.60
N LYS A 95 11.50 6.29 -9.45
CA LYS A 95 12.95 6.01 -9.33
C LYS A 95 13.20 4.51 -9.38
#